data_AF-A0A6G0SVA0-F1
#
_entry.id   AF-A0A6G0SVA0-F1
#
_cell.length_a   1.000
_cell.length_b   1.000
_cell.length_c   1.000
_cell.angle_alpha   90.00
_cell.angle_beta   90.00
_cell.angle_gamma   90.00
#
_symmetry.space_group_name_H-M   'P 1'
#
loop_
_entity.id
_entity.type
_entity.pdbx_description
1 polymer ?
#
loop_
_entity_poly.entity_id
_entity_poly.type
_entity_poly.pdbx_seq_one_letter_code
_entity_poly.pdbx_strand_id
1 'polypeptide(L)'
;MPESDIFDISSPFETDSKITKIEYHSYTPYTTSFNNNDEIRISIQQTDVYPYLNESFIYLEGQVSDAGKVKLTNNGFSYLFEQIRLEINGIEVDSTRVLGITSSLKGYLSSTPDNYNCYENAGWIFKNSSNPANSNGEFSACIPLKYWLGLNEDFKKILVNSRLELILTRSHSDLNALKNKNNTF
;
A
#
# COMPACT_ATOMS: atom_id res chain seq x y z
N MET A 1 34.88 -18.43 1.43
CA MET A 1 35.10 -17.59 2.61
C MET A 1 34.04 -16.50 2.57
N PRO A 2 33.31 -16.20 3.65
CA PRO A 2 32.33 -15.11 3.60
C PRO A 2 33.12 -13.80 3.52
N GLU A 3 32.83 -12.99 2.50
CA GLU A 3 33.31 -11.60 2.44
C GLU A 3 32.80 -10.87 3.68
N SER A 4 33.69 -10.10 4.33
CA SER A 4 33.29 -9.26 5.45
C SER A 4 32.35 -8.16 4.95
N ASP A 5 31.20 -7.97 5.59
CA ASP A 5 30.27 -6.83 5.38
C ASP A 5 30.87 -5.48 5.88
N ILE A 6 32.19 -5.31 5.80
CA ILE A 6 32.89 -4.08 6.15
C ILE A 6 32.93 -3.23 4.88
N PHE A 7 32.27 -2.07 4.95
CA PHE A 7 32.25 -1.10 3.86
C PHE A 7 33.66 -0.61 3.55
N ASP A 8 34.21 -1.02 2.41
CA ASP A 8 35.53 -0.60 1.94
C ASP A 8 35.41 0.66 1.07
N ILE A 9 35.76 1.81 1.67
CA ILE A 9 35.78 3.13 1.01
C ILE A 9 36.78 3.17 -0.16
N SER A 10 37.77 2.27 -0.18
CA SER A 10 38.77 2.19 -1.24
C SER A 10 38.37 1.27 -2.40
N SER A 11 37.24 0.55 -2.27
CA SER A 11 36.73 -0.26 -3.36
C SER A 11 36.38 0.62 -4.58
N PRO A 12 36.68 0.14 -5.80
CA PRO A 12 36.27 0.84 -7.01
C PRO A 12 34.74 0.94 -7.06
N PHE A 13 34.23 2.08 -7.51
CA PHE A 13 32.79 2.22 -7.72
C PHE A 13 32.35 1.22 -8.80
N GLU A 14 31.39 0.36 -8.46
CA GLU A 14 30.75 -0.54 -9.41
C GLU A 14 29.38 0.02 -9.79
N THR A 15 29.13 0.19 -11.09
CA THR A 15 27.79 0.51 -11.59
C THR A 15 27.12 -0.79 -12.03
N ASP A 16 26.07 -1.22 -11.34
CA ASP A 16 25.21 -2.31 -11.81
C ASP A 16 24.18 -1.75 -12.81
N SER A 17 24.43 -2.00 -14.10
CA SER A 17 23.55 -1.62 -15.21
C SER A 17 22.67 -2.78 -15.72
N LYS A 18 22.49 -3.86 -14.94
CA LYS A 18 21.74 -5.04 -15.40
C LYS A 18 20.23 -4.79 -15.54
N ILE A 19 19.66 -3.88 -14.74
CA ILE A 19 18.25 -3.49 -14.86
C ILE A 19 18.15 -2.32 -15.81
N THR A 20 17.61 -2.57 -17.01
CA THR A 20 17.51 -1.57 -18.08
C THR A 20 16.13 -0.90 -18.16
N LYS A 21 15.10 -1.52 -17.58
CA LYS A 21 13.71 -1.07 -17.65
C LYS A 21 12.88 -1.59 -16.47
N ILE A 22 11.92 -0.77 -16.03
CA ILE A 22 10.84 -1.15 -15.11
C ILE A 22 9.51 -1.03 -15.88
N GLU A 23 8.64 -2.01 -15.73
CA GLU A 23 7.30 -2.04 -16.33
C GLU A 23 6.25 -2.28 -15.25
N TYR A 24 5.11 -1.62 -15.38
CA TYR A 24 3.98 -1.79 -14.47
C TYR A 24 3.00 -2.81 -15.02
N HIS A 25 2.68 -3.81 -14.18
CA HIS A 25 1.71 -4.86 -14.49
C HIS A 25 0.58 -4.84 -13.47
N SER A 26 -0.65 -4.87 -13.96
CA SER A 26 -1.85 -4.90 -13.12
C SER A 26 -2.30 -6.33 -12.87
N TYR A 27 -2.59 -6.65 -11.61
CA TYR A 27 -3.12 -7.94 -11.20
C TYR A 27 -4.43 -7.72 -10.44
N THR A 28 -5.48 -8.40 -10.86
CA THR A 28 -6.80 -8.33 -10.21
C THR A 28 -6.94 -9.43 -9.15
N PRO A 29 -7.73 -9.20 -8.10
CA PRO A 29 -8.01 -10.22 -7.12
C PRO A 29 -8.87 -11.36 -7.70
N TYR A 30 -8.73 -12.56 -7.14
CA TYR A 30 -9.60 -13.71 -7.49
C TYR A 30 -10.93 -13.72 -6.71
N THR A 31 -11.05 -12.86 -5.70
CA THR A 31 -12.24 -12.77 -4.86
C THR A 31 -13.40 -12.14 -5.62
N THR A 32 -14.60 -12.69 -5.46
CA THR A 32 -15.82 -12.23 -6.17
C THR A 32 -16.60 -11.15 -5.42
N SER A 33 -16.25 -10.85 -4.17
CA SER A 33 -16.90 -9.84 -3.32
C SER A 33 -15.89 -9.05 -2.50
N PHE A 34 -16.29 -7.85 -2.08
CA PHE A 34 -15.50 -6.91 -1.29
C PHE A 34 -16.25 -6.41 -0.04
N ASN A 35 -17.14 -7.26 0.48
CA ASN A 35 -17.94 -6.97 1.67
C ASN A 35 -17.07 -6.93 2.93
N ASN A 36 -17.62 -6.39 4.01
CA ASN A 36 -16.93 -6.38 5.30
C ASN A 36 -16.59 -7.82 5.75
N ASN A 37 -15.39 -8.01 6.28
CA ASN A 37 -14.78 -9.30 6.65
C ASN A 37 -14.39 -10.22 5.47
N ASP A 38 -14.61 -9.82 4.22
CA ASP A 38 -14.14 -10.60 3.08
C ASP A 38 -12.60 -10.60 3.02
N GLU A 39 -12.06 -11.72 2.55
CA GLU A 39 -10.65 -11.86 2.23
C GLU A 39 -10.41 -11.68 0.73
N ILE A 40 -9.56 -10.71 0.40
CA ILE A 40 -9.21 -10.35 -0.96
C ILE A 40 -7.81 -10.90 -1.23
N ARG A 41 -7.69 -11.80 -2.21
CA ARG A 41 -6.41 -12.41 -2.59
C ARG A 41 -5.99 -11.99 -3.99
N ILE A 42 -4.79 -11.43 -4.11
CA ILE A 42 -4.12 -11.11 -5.37
C ILE A 42 -2.88 -12.00 -5.44
N SER A 43 -2.71 -12.77 -6.52
CA SER A 43 -1.58 -13.68 -6.67
C SER A 43 -0.83 -13.41 -7.97
N ILE A 44 0.50 -13.49 -7.89
CA ILE A 44 1.42 -13.38 -9.02
C ILE A 44 2.20 -14.69 -9.06
N GLN A 45 1.99 -15.47 -10.11
CA GLN A 45 2.55 -16.83 -10.26
C GLN A 45 3.34 -16.99 -11.57
N GLN A 46 3.67 -15.89 -12.24
CA GLN A 46 4.36 -15.88 -13.51
C GLN A 46 5.88 -16.04 -13.32
N THR A 47 6.45 -17.08 -13.94
CA THR A 47 7.88 -17.43 -13.80
C THR A 47 8.80 -16.44 -14.52
N ASP A 48 8.28 -15.71 -15.49
CA ASP A 48 8.97 -14.69 -16.29
C ASP A 48 8.87 -13.27 -15.70
N VAL A 49 8.16 -13.11 -14.57
CA VAL A 49 8.03 -11.82 -13.88
C VAL A 49 8.97 -11.77 -12.68
N TYR A 50 9.72 -10.67 -12.58
CA TYR A 50 10.63 -10.37 -11.48
C TYR A 50 10.07 -9.19 -10.67
N PRO A 51 9.18 -9.44 -9.68
CA PRO A 51 8.51 -8.34 -9.01
C PRO A 51 9.48 -7.52 -8.18
N TYR A 52 9.39 -6.19 -8.34
CA TYR A 52 10.11 -5.21 -7.54
C TYR A 52 9.17 -4.65 -6.47
N LEU A 53 9.24 -5.22 -5.26
CA LEU A 53 8.28 -4.94 -4.19
C LEU A 53 8.32 -3.48 -3.70
N ASN A 54 9.48 -2.82 -3.77
CA ASN A 54 9.66 -1.48 -3.22
C ASN A 54 8.80 -0.40 -3.89
N GLU A 55 8.55 -0.54 -5.19
CA GLU A 55 7.73 0.38 -5.99
C GLU A 55 6.33 -0.19 -6.31
N SER A 56 5.96 -1.29 -5.64
CA SER A 56 4.62 -1.86 -5.78
C SER A 56 3.58 -1.05 -5.02
N PHE A 57 2.36 -0.98 -5.56
CA PHE A 57 1.24 -0.24 -4.97
C PHE A 57 -0.08 -0.99 -5.18
N ILE A 58 -1.06 -0.66 -4.34
CA ILE A 58 -2.45 -1.06 -4.53
C ILE A 58 -3.22 0.07 -5.19
N TYR A 59 -3.95 -0.26 -6.25
CA TYR A 59 -4.91 0.62 -6.87
C TYR A 59 -6.32 0.30 -6.35
N LEU A 60 -7.03 1.32 -5.87
CA LEU A 60 -8.35 1.19 -5.28
C LEU A 60 -9.31 2.15 -5.95
N GLU A 61 -10.52 1.67 -6.26
CA GLU A 61 -11.63 2.47 -6.74
C GLU A 61 -12.86 2.17 -5.91
N GLY A 62 -13.70 3.17 -5.70
CA GLY A 62 -14.93 2.99 -4.94
C GLY A 62 -15.81 4.23 -4.93
N GLN A 63 -16.96 4.09 -4.28
CA GLN A 63 -17.93 5.17 -4.13
C GLN A 63 -18.47 5.20 -2.69
N VAL A 64 -18.51 6.40 -2.12
CA VAL A 64 -19.17 6.70 -0.85
C VAL A 64 -20.65 6.99 -1.09
N SER A 65 -21.55 6.10 -0.63
CA SER A 65 -22.99 6.20 -0.91
C SER A 65 -23.65 7.47 -0.38
N ASP A 66 -23.23 7.97 0.78
CA ASP A 66 -23.81 9.15 1.45
C ASP A 66 -22.88 10.39 1.36
N ALA A 67 -22.30 10.65 0.18
CA ALA A 67 -21.33 11.71 -0.05
C ALA A 67 -21.79 13.12 0.35
N GLY A 68 -23.11 13.37 0.47
CA GLY A 68 -23.64 14.64 0.99
C GLY A 68 -23.46 14.82 2.50
N LYS A 69 -23.42 13.73 3.27
CA LYS A 69 -23.39 13.74 4.75
C LYS A 69 -22.01 13.38 5.30
N VAL A 70 -21.34 12.42 4.66
CA VAL A 70 -20.05 11.90 5.11
C VAL A 70 -18.94 12.22 4.11
N LYS A 71 -17.70 12.19 4.58
CA LYS A 71 -16.48 12.30 3.78
C LYS A 71 -15.45 11.33 4.32
N LEU A 72 -14.44 10.98 3.51
CA LEU A 72 -13.34 10.13 3.99
C LEU A 72 -12.57 10.82 5.13
N THR A 73 -12.15 10.04 6.11
CA THR A 73 -11.22 10.51 7.15
C THR A 73 -9.79 10.60 6.61
N ASN A 74 -8.88 11.17 7.40
CA ASN A 74 -7.46 11.15 7.06
C ASN A 74 -6.95 9.70 7.00
N ASN A 75 -6.23 9.32 5.94
CA ASN A 75 -5.79 7.94 5.70
C ASN A 75 -6.97 6.95 5.56
N GLY A 76 -8.14 7.44 5.11
CA GLY A 76 -9.40 6.68 5.11
C GLY A 76 -9.35 5.36 4.34
N PHE A 77 -8.56 5.26 3.27
CA PHE A 77 -8.43 4.02 2.50
C PHE A 77 -7.79 2.88 3.29
N SER A 78 -6.83 3.18 4.16
CA SER A 78 -6.21 2.18 5.04
C SER A 78 -7.19 1.62 6.07
N TYR A 79 -8.16 2.44 6.52
CA TYR A 79 -9.22 2.00 7.44
C TYR A 79 -10.26 1.08 6.79
N LEU A 80 -10.27 0.95 5.46
CA LEU A 80 -11.11 -0.04 4.78
C LEU A 80 -10.60 -1.47 5.02
N PHE A 81 -9.37 -1.66 5.50
CA PHE A 81 -8.81 -2.99 5.68
C PHE A 81 -8.44 -3.19 7.16
N GLU A 82 -8.71 -4.40 7.65
CA GLU A 82 -8.29 -4.83 8.97
C GLU A 82 -6.83 -5.28 8.94
N GLN A 83 -6.47 -6.08 7.94
CA GLN A 83 -5.15 -6.69 7.82
C GLN A 83 -4.69 -6.71 6.37
N ILE A 84 -3.38 -6.60 6.20
CA ILE A 84 -2.66 -7.01 4.98
C ILE A 84 -1.60 -8.06 5.35
N ARG A 85 -1.43 -9.06 4.49
CA ARG A 85 -0.40 -10.10 4.59
C ARG A 85 0.27 -10.27 3.24
N LEU A 86 1.59 -10.41 3.27
CA LEU A 86 2.41 -10.73 2.13
C LEU A 86 2.97 -12.13 2.31
N GLU A 87 2.65 -13.00 1.37
CA GLU A 87 3.18 -14.36 1.31
C GLU A 87 4.12 -14.52 0.11
N ILE A 88 5.29 -15.11 0.35
CA ILE A 88 6.23 -15.51 -0.69
C ILE A 88 6.37 -17.02 -0.61
N ASN A 89 6.08 -17.72 -1.72
CA ASN A 89 6.07 -19.18 -1.80
C ASN A 89 5.22 -19.86 -0.70
N GLY A 90 4.11 -19.22 -0.32
CA GLY A 90 3.18 -19.71 0.72
C GLY A 90 3.64 -19.49 2.16
N ILE A 91 4.71 -18.71 2.38
CA ILE A 91 5.19 -18.31 3.71
C ILE A 91 4.87 -16.83 3.92
N GLU A 92 4.17 -16.50 5.01
CA GLU A 92 3.98 -15.11 5.43
C GLU A 92 5.34 -14.48 5.77
N VAL A 93 5.75 -13.49 4.97
CA VAL A 93 7.02 -12.77 5.15
C VAL A 93 6.84 -11.41 5.81
N ASP A 94 5.65 -10.83 5.71
CA ASP A 94 5.29 -9.57 6.35
C ASP A 94 3.77 -9.47 6.53
N SER A 95 3.34 -8.84 7.62
CA SER A 95 1.93 -8.53 7.84
C SER A 95 1.72 -7.34 8.76
N THR A 96 0.64 -6.61 8.49
CA THR A 96 0.21 -5.48 9.32
C THR A 96 -1.26 -5.66 9.67
N ARG A 97 -1.56 -5.66 10.98
CA ARG A 97 -2.92 -5.70 11.53
C ARG A 97 -3.36 -4.31 12.00
N VAL A 98 -4.67 -4.14 12.17
CA VAL A 98 -5.31 -2.87 12.51
C VAL A 98 -4.83 -1.77 11.56
N LEU A 99 -4.88 -2.07 10.26
CA LEU A 99 -4.10 -1.40 9.22
C LEU A 99 -4.27 0.12 9.23
N GLY A 100 -5.51 0.60 9.37
CA GLY A 100 -5.80 2.03 9.45
C GLY A 100 -5.06 2.75 10.57
N ILE A 101 -4.98 2.18 11.76
CA ILE A 101 -4.28 2.79 12.92
C ILE A 101 -2.76 2.70 12.72
N THR A 102 -2.25 1.50 12.41
CA THR A 102 -0.82 1.25 12.27
C THR A 102 -0.18 2.10 11.16
N SER A 103 -0.82 2.16 9.99
CA SER A 103 -0.36 3.00 8.87
C SER A 103 -0.48 4.50 9.16
N SER A 104 -1.48 4.92 9.94
CA SER A 104 -1.60 6.31 10.38
C SER A 104 -0.45 6.69 11.32
N LEU A 105 -0.14 5.85 12.32
CA LEU A 105 0.97 6.08 13.23
C LEU A 105 2.30 6.15 12.46
N LYS A 106 2.53 5.18 11.57
CA LYS A 106 3.70 5.17 10.69
C LYS A 106 3.77 6.46 9.88
N GLY A 107 2.72 6.79 9.14
CA GLY A 107 2.68 7.97 8.29
C GLY A 107 2.92 9.28 9.02
N TYR A 108 2.40 9.47 10.24
CA TYR A 108 2.68 10.67 11.03
C TYR A 108 4.16 10.79 11.44
N LEU A 109 4.85 9.67 11.65
CA LEU A 109 6.26 9.63 12.04
C LEU A 109 7.22 9.67 10.84
N SER A 110 6.81 9.09 9.70
CA SER A 110 7.65 8.91 8.52
C SER A 110 7.33 9.85 7.36
N SER A 111 6.25 10.63 7.42
CA SER A 111 5.91 11.57 6.34
C SER A 111 6.94 12.68 6.25
N THR A 112 7.51 12.85 5.06
CA THR A 112 8.39 13.97 4.72
C THR A 112 7.71 14.86 3.67
N PRO A 113 8.06 16.16 3.59
CA PRO A 113 7.53 17.05 2.54
C PRO A 113 7.75 16.52 1.12
N ASP A 114 8.84 15.80 0.88
CA ASP A 114 9.16 15.20 -0.43
C ASP A 114 8.12 14.18 -0.89
N ASN A 115 7.47 13.50 0.06
CA ASN A 115 6.46 12.48 -0.22
C ASN A 115 5.02 13.03 -0.17
N TYR A 116 4.83 14.35 -0.06
CA TYR A 116 3.50 14.98 0.13
C TYR A 116 2.45 14.45 -0.86
N ASN A 117 2.75 14.48 -2.16
CA ASN A 117 1.82 14.06 -3.21
C ASN A 117 1.51 12.55 -3.14
N CYS A 118 2.49 11.73 -2.75
CA CYS A 118 2.30 10.29 -2.59
C CYS A 118 1.36 9.97 -1.42
N TYR A 119 1.50 10.69 -0.30
CA TYR A 119 0.59 10.55 0.84
C TYR A 119 -0.81 11.06 0.49
N GLU A 120 -0.92 12.19 -0.23
CA GLU A 120 -2.21 12.71 -0.69
C GLU A 120 -2.95 11.71 -1.59
N ASN A 121 -2.25 11.12 -2.56
CA ASN A 121 -2.78 10.04 -3.41
C ASN A 121 -3.16 8.77 -2.63
N ALA A 122 -2.50 8.52 -1.50
CA ALA A 122 -2.81 7.42 -0.58
C ALA A 122 -3.94 7.75 0.41
N GLY A 123 -4.62 8.89 0.26
CA GLY A 123 -5.79 9.28 1.05
C GLY A 123 -5.47 10.11 2.30
N TRP A 124 -4.29 10.70 2.39
CA TRP A 124 -3.97 11.65 3.44
C TRP A 124 -4.58 13.02 3.14
N ILE A 125 -5.14 13.63 4.16
CA ILE A 125 -5.82 14.93 4.10
C ILE A 125 -4.98 15.93 4.87
N PHE A 126 -4.30 16.80 4.14
CA PHE A 126 -3.52 17.91 4.68
C PHE A 126 -4.40 19.18 4.78
N LYS A 127 -3.91 20.21 5.48
CA LYS A 127 -4.70 21.43 5.76
C LYS A 127 -5.26 22.12 4.51
N ASN A 128 -4.58 21.99 3.38
CA ASN A 128 -4.94 22.62 2.11
C ASN A 128 -5.47 21.63 1.07
N SER A 129 -5.60 20.33 1.40
CA SER A 129 -6.02 19.31 0.44
C SER A 129 -7.54 19.14 0.43
N SER A 130 -8.11 18.84 -0.74
CA SER A 130 -9.50 18.42 -0.86
C SER A 130 -9.70 17.03 -0.23
N ASN A 131 -10.97 16.65 -0.01
CA ASN A 131 -11.26 15.27 0.33
C ASN A 131 -10.95 14.36 -0.88
N PRO A 132 -10.47 13.12 -0.68
CA PRO A 132 -10.13 12.24 -1.79
C PRO A 132 -11.32 11.84 -2.66
N ALA A 133 -12.55 11.90 -2.14
CA ALA A 133 -13.77 11.63 -2.89
C ALA A 133 -14.37 12.90 -3.51
N ASN A 134 -14.89 12.78 -4.73
CA ASN A 134 -15.56 13.87 -5.44
C ASN A 134 -16.96 14.17 -4.84
N SER A 135 -17.69 15.12 -5.41
CA SER A 135 -19.05 15.49 -4.95
C SER A 135 -20.05 14.33 -5.04
N ASN A 136 -19.82 13.36 -5.94
CA ASN A 136 -20.65 12.17 -6.13
C ASN A 136 -20.20 11.00 -5.24
N GLY A 137 -19.17 11.20 -4.41
CA GLY A 137 -18.59 10.18 -3.54
C GLY A 137 -17.62 9.24 -4.22
N GLU A 138 -17.35 9.39 -5.52
CA GLU A 138 -16.44 8.52 -6.26
C GLU A 138 -14.99 8.88 -5.92
N PHE A 139 -14.15 7.86 -5.78
CA PHE A 139 -12.74 8.02 -5.51
C PHE A 139 -11.92 6.95 -6.22
N SER A 140 -10.67 7.28 -6.49
CA SER A 140 -9.62 6.37 -6.90
C SER A 140 -8.35 6.70 -6.13
N ALA A 141 -7.58 5.69 -5.75
CA ALA A 141 -6.37 5.86 -4.95
C ALA A 141 -5.26 4.94 -5.43
N CYS A 142 -4.03 5.42 -5.31
CA CYS A 142 -2.82 4.63 -5.51
C CYS A 142 -2.05 4.64 -4.20
N ILE A 143 -1.95 3.48 -3.56
CA ILE A 143 -1.38 3.32 -2.22
C ILE A 143 -0.09 2.50 -2.33
N PRO A 144 1.09 3.14 -2.24
CA PRO A 144 2.36 2.44 -2.17
C PRO A 144 2.38 1.42 -1.02
N LEU A 145 2.78 0.18 -1.30
CA LEU A 145 2.79 -0.89 -0.30
C LEU A 145 3.76 -0.62 0.85
N LYS A 146 4.79 0.21 0.65
CA LYS A 146 5.70 0.67 1.72
C LYS A 146 4.99 1.39 2.87
N TYR A 147 3.80 1.94 2.64
CA TYR A 147 3.00 2.57 3.71
C TYR A 147 2.30 1.54 4.60
N TRP A 148 2.16 0.30 4.12
CA TRP A 148 1.41 -0.77 4.78
C TRP A 148 2.29 -1.92 5.25
N LEU A 149 3.40 -2.19 4.56
CA LEU A 149 4.31 -3.29 4.82
C LEU A 149 5.73 -2.75 5.01
N GLY A 150 6.46 -3.29 5.99
CA GLY A 150 7.85 -2.93 6.27
C GLY A 150 8.80 -3.48 5.21
N LEU A 151 8.53 -4.70 4.73
CA LEU A 151 9.35 -5.33 3.68
C LEU A 151 9.37 -4.48 2.41
N ASN A 152 8.22 -3.94 2.00
CA ASN A 152 8.12 -3.08 0.82
C ASN A 152 8.82 -1.72 1.02
N GLU A 153 9.11 -1.29 2.24
CA GLU A 153 9.86 -0.05 2.49
C GLU A 153 11.37 -0.24 2.29
N ASP A 154 11.92 -1.34 2.80
CA ASP A 154 13.37 -1.55 2.89
C ASP A 154 13.93 -2.49 1.82
N PHE A 155 13.12 -3.44 1.33
CA PHE A 155 13.59 -4.46 0.39
C PHE A 155 13.66 -3.93 -1.04
N LYS A 156 14.85 -3.44 -1.42
CA LYS A 156 15.14 -2.85 -2.75
C LYS A 156 15.76 -3.84 -3.74
N LYS A 157 15.36 -5.11 -3.68
CA LYS A 157 15.82 -6.15 -4.62
C LYS A 157 14.62 -6.74 -5.36
N ILE A 158 14.87 -7.26 -6.55
CA ILE A 158 13.87 -8.05 -7.29
C ILE A 158 13.71 -9.43 -6.65
N LEU A 159 12.50 -9.97 -6.69
CA LEU A 159 12.30 -11.38 -6.39
C LEU A 159 12.46 -12.20 -7.68
N VAL A 160 13.11 -13.36 -7.55
CA VAL A 160 13.35 -14.29 -8.66
C VAL A 160 12.65 -15.60 -8.35
N ASN A 161 11.94 -16.15 -9.34
CA ASN A 161 11.32 -17.48 -9.28
C ASN A 161 10.49 -17.69 -7.99
N SER A 162 9.66 -16.71 -7.65
CA SER A 162 8.90 -16.67 -6.40
C SER A 162 7.42 -16.44 -6.70
N ARG A 163 6.56 -17.25 -6.09
CA ARG A 163 5.11 -17.01 -6.05
C ARG A 163 4.84 -15.93 -5.02
N LEU A 164 4.14 -14.87 -5.41
CA LEU A 164 3.71 -13.79 -4.52
C LEU A 164 2.21 -13.88 -4.29
N GLU A 165 1.79 -13.77 -3.03
CA GLU A 165 0.39 -13.59 -2.66
C GLU A 165 0.23 -12.39 -1.73
N LEU A 166 -0.62 -11.46 -2.14
CA LEU A 166 -1.03 -10.33 -1.32
C LEU A 166 -2.46 -10.56 -0.87
N ILE A 167 -2.65 -10.59 0.45
CA ILE A 167 -3.92 -10.93 1.07
C ILE A 167 -4.36 -9.74 1.91
N LEU A 168 -5.53 -9.19 1.61
CA LEU A 168 -6.17 -8.12 2.36
C LEU A 168 -7.42 -8.68 3.04
N THR A 169 -7.69 -8.28 4.27
CA THR A 169 -8.95 -8.57 4.95
C THR A 169 -9.73 -7.27 5.10
N ARG A 170 -10.94 -7.20 4.54
CA ARG A 170 -11.81 -6.02 4.69
C ARG A 170 -12.17 -5.82 6.15
N SER A 171 -12.15 -4.56 6.60
CA SER A 171 -12.57 -4.23 7.97
C SER A 171 -14.01 -4.68 8.21
N HIS A 172 -14.31 -5.00 9.47
CA HIS A 172 -15.66 -5.37 9.90
C HIS A 172 -16.68 -4.24 9.66
N SER A 173 -16.22 -2.99 9.60
CA SER A 173 -17.06 -1.81 9.38
C SER A 173 -16.26 -0.68 8.73
N ASP A 174 -16.92 0.11 7.90
CA ASP A 174 -16.32 1.27 7.23
C ASP A 174 -16.42 2.56 8.05
N LEU A 175 -16.97 2.50 9.27
CA LEU A 175 -17.18 3.67 10.13
C LEU A 175 -15.88 4.44 10.40
N ASN A 176 -14.76 3.73 10.58
CA ASN A 176 -13.46 4.38 10.82
C ASN A 176 -12.89 5.05 9.57
N ALA A 177 -13.33 4.66 8.37
CA ALA A 177 -12.92 5.30 7.13
C ALA A 177 -13.68 6.60 6.85
N LEU A 178 -14.77 6.87 7.59
CA LEU A 178 -15.71 7.94 7.30
C LEU A 178 -15.82 8.94 8.47
N LYS A 179 -16.10 10.19 8.14
CA LYS A 179 -16.46 11.23 9.12
C LYS A 179 -17.62 12.08 8.62
N ASN A 180 -18.48 12.50 9.55
CA ASN A 180 -19.56 13.43 9.24
C ASN A 180 -18.98 14.78 8.80
N LYS A 181 -19.56 15.38 7.75
CA LYS A 181 -19.20 16.72 7.30
C LYS A 181 -19.56 17.80 8.32
N ASN A 182 -20.59 17.55 9.13
CA ASN A 182 -21.14 18.50 10.09
C ASN A 182 -20.43 18.52 11.46
N ASN A 183 -19.57 17.52 11.74
CA ASN A 183 -18.77 17.50 12.97
C ASN A 183 -17.37 18.04 12.69
N THR A 184 -17.20 19.34 12.90
CA THR A 184 -15.88 19.96 13.14
C THR A 184 -15.62 19.90 14.64
N PHE A 185 -14.61 19.14 15.05
CA PHE A 185 -13.95 19.36 16.34
C PHE A 185 -13.00 20.56 16.22
#